data_AF-A0A176NFQ5-F1
#
_entry.id   AF-A0A176NFQ5-F1
#
_cell.length_a   1.000
_cell.length_b   1.000
_cell.length_c   1.000
_cell.angle_alpha   90.00
_cell.angle_beta   90.00
_cell.angle_gamma   90.00
#
_symmetry.space_group_name_H-M   'P 1'
#
loop_
_entity.id
_entity.type
_entity.pdbx_description
1 polymer ?
#
loop_
_entity_poly.entity_id
_entity_poly.type
_entity_poly.pdbx_seq_one_letter_code
_entity_poly.pdbx_strand_id
1 'polypeptide(L)'
;MSPDGWQSNDPWIALASTLERAKHADYSHVSQLRKWILDTDSAPTLVSACLGLTADAGLDTDLDFLAELMIDGPDYLRIEACLAAQWSGVLWLIPFMVEARRMLERRADQEAVEANISNLLDPVGGQPDFYDSGLSEGDYRAAVDSRLANLKNAHGNDRISILGGLPVDMNKQAWFMRKALAPKNTDEWIDWSGFLLWRRKFEVYTGVDCSSFYGKNGDFQPLNAAVVLDQYMASPQHFEVGGRYFFGNLVP
;
A
#
# COMPACT_ATOMS: atom_id res chain seq x y z
N MET A 1 -16.04 7.42 -20.21
CA MET A 1 -14.79 7.86 -20.85
C MET A 1 -14.61 7.11 -22.16
N SER A 2 -13.80 7.64 -23.09
CA SER A 2 -13.47 6.93 -24.33
C SER A 2 -12.77 5.59 -24.02
N PRO A 3 -13.04 4.49 -24.75
CA PRO A 3 -12.32 3.23 -24.59
C PRO A 3 -10.80 3.41 -24.67
N ASP A 4 -10.33 4.34 -25.50
CA ASP A 4 -8.90 4.56 -25.75
C ASP A 4 -8.31 5.71 -24.93
N GLY A 5 -8.97 6.14 -23.86
CA GLY A 5 -8.50 7.25 -23.03
C GLY A 5 -7.12 7.02 -22.40
N TRP A 6 -6.66 5.77 -22.28
CA TRP A 6 -5.30 5.41 -21.86
C TRP A 6 -4.20 5.89 -22.82
N GLN A 7 -4.53 6.11 -24.10
CA GLN A 7 -3.62 6.69 -25.11
C GLN A 7 -3.56 8.22 -25.05
N SER A 8 -4.34 8.85 -24.17
CA SER A 8 -4.39 10.31 -24.09
C SER A 8 -3.02 10.92 -23.81
N ASN A 9 -2.76 12.06 -24.45
CA ASN A 9 -1.61 12.92 -24.12
C ASN A 9 -1.85 13.71 -22.82
N ASP A 10 -3.11 13.82 -22.37
CA ASP A 10 -3.42 14.30 -21.02
C ASP A 10 -3.18 13.16 -20.01
N PRO A 11 -2.21 13.29 -19.10
CA PRO A 11 -1.84 12.23 -18.17
C PRO A 11 -2.96 11.88 -17.19
N TRP A 12 -3.80 12.83 -16.80
CA TRP A 12 -4.91 12.58 -15.88
C TRP A 12 -6.03 11.78 -16.54
N ILE A 13 -6.29 12.04 -17.82
CA ILE A 13 -7.24 11.24 -18.61
C ILE A 13 -6.70 9.82 -18.80
N ALA A 14 -5.40 9.68 -19.08
CA ALA A 14 -4.76 8.37 -19.23
C ALA A 14 -4.79 7.56 -17.93
N LEU A 15 -4.44 8.19 -16.80
CA LEU A 15 -4.51 7.59 -15.48
C LEU A 15 -5.94 7.16 -15.12
N ALA A 16 -6.93 8.05 -15.27
CA ALA A 16 -8.33 7.74 -14.98
C ALA A 16 -8.86 6.59 -15.85
N SER A 17 -8.51 6.58 -17.14
CA SER A 17 -8.91 5.51 -18.05
C SER A 17 -8.28 4.16 -17.69
N THR A 18 -7.02 4.17 -17.27
CA THR A 18 -6.30 2.98 -16.80
C THR A 18 -6.90 2.46 -15.50
N LEU A 19 -7.23 3.36 -14.56
CA LEU A 19 -7.93 3.04 -13.32
C LEU A 19 -9.27 2.35 -13.58
N GLU A 20 -10.14 2.95 -14.41
CA GLU A 20 -11.45 2.37 -14.69
C GLU A 20 -11.37 1.00 -15.38
N ARG A 21 -10.36 0.77 -16.21
CA ARG A 21 -10.10 -0.56 -16.79
C ARG A 21 -9.64 -1.57 -15.73
N ALA A 22 -8.71 -1.18 -14.87
CA ALA A 22 -8.22 -2.03 -13.78
C ALA A 22 -9.35 -2.44 -12.81
N LYS A 23 -10.31 -1.55 -12.55
CA LYS A 23 -11.52 -1.87 -11.76
C LYS A 23 -12.36 -3.02 -12.35
N HIS A 24 -12.23 -3.28 -13.64
CA HIS A 24 -12.88 -4.36 -14.37
C HIS A 24 -11.92 -5.51 -14.73
N ALA A 25 -10.83 -5.66 -13.95
CA ALA A 25 -9.80 -6.69 -14.13
C ALA A 25 -8.99 -6.60 -15.44
N ASP A 26 -8.98 -5.45 -16.12
CA ASP A 26 -8.09 -5.18 -17.24
C ASP A 26 -6.85 -4.41 -16.77
N TYR A 27 -5.79 -5.15 -16.44
CA TYR A 27 -4.52 -4.62 -15.95
C TYR A 27 -3.51 -4.31 -17.07
N SER A 28 -3.86 -4.58 -18.33
CA SER A 28 -2.93 -4.57 -19.47
C SER A 28 -2.28 -3.20 -19.76
N HIS A 29 -2.85 -2.13 -19.21
CA HIS A 29 -2.43 -0.75 -19.46
C HIS A 29 -1.69 -0.10 -18.28
N VAL A 30 -1.54 -0.77 -17.13
CA VAL A 30 -0.88 -0.19 -15.94
C VAL A 30 0.56 0.21 -16.24
N SER A 31 1.29 -0.62 -17.00
CA SER A 31 2.68 -0.37 -17.41
C SER A 31 2.88 0.91 -18.23
N GLN A 32 1.82 1.46 -18.82
CA GLN A 32 1.91 2.69 -19.60
C GLN A 32 2.07 3.94 -18.74
N LEU A 33 1.74 3.84 -17.44
CA LEU A 33 1.90 4.95 -16.50
C LEU A 33 3.38 5.29 -16.25
N ARG A 34 4.30 4.34 -16.53
CA ARG A 34 5.75 4.51 -16.37
C ARG A 34 6.28 5.76 -17.07
N LYS A 35 5.75 6.10 -18.25
CA LYS A 35 6.20 7.28 -19.00
C LYS A 35 6.00 8.58 -18.22
N TRP A 36 4.94 8.67 -17.41
CA TRP A 36 4.65 9.84 -16.56
C TRP A 36 5.36 9.78 -15.21
N ILE A 37 5.68 8.57 -14.73
CA ILE A 37 6.49 8.40 -13.51
C ILE A 37 7.92 8.85 -13.75
N LEU A 38 8.48 8.55 -14.93
CA LEU A 38 9.86 8.87 -15.30
C LEU A 38 10.03 10.29 -15.89
N ASP A 39 8.94 10.94 -16.26
CA ASP A 39 8.97 12.29 -16.80
C ASP A 39 9.22 13.32 -15.70
N THR A 40 10.38 13.99 -15.77
CA THR A 40 10.78 14.99 -14.77
C THR A 40 9.90 16.24 -14.76
N ASP A 41 9.12 16.47 -15.82
CA ASP A 41 8.19 17.59 -15.90
C ASP A 41 6.80 17.24 -15.33
N SER A 42 6.56 15.97 -14.99
CA SER A 42 5.30 15.53 -14.39
C SER A 42 5.14 16.05 -12.96
N ALA A 43 3.93 16.50 -12.63
CA ALA A 43 3.62 16.99 -11.30
C ALA A 43 3.80 15.87 -10.24
N PRO A 44 4.36 16.15 -9.04
CA PRO A 44 4.57 15.12 -8.02
C PRO A 44 3.30 14.35 -7.63
N THR A 45 2.14 15.03 -7.61
CA THR A 45 0.85 14.42 -7.31
C THR A 45 0.41 13.41 -8.38
N LEU A 46 0.74 13.66 -9.65
CA LEU A 46 0.49 12.73 -10.75
C LEU A 46 1.40 11.51 -10.62
N VAL A 47 2.70 11.72 -10.36
CA VAL A 47 3.68 10.65 -10.18
C VAL A 47 3.23 9.71 -9.05
N SER A 48 2.86 10.26 -7.89
CA SER A 48 2.39 9.48 -6.75
C SER A 48 1.09 8.73 -7.05
N ALA A 49 0.16 9.31 -7.82
CA ALA A 49 -1.07 8.63 -8.23
C ALA A 49 -0.79 7.47 -9.21
N CYS A 50 0.12 7.67 -10.18
CA CYS A 50 0.57 6.64 -11.10
C CYS A 50 1.27 5.48 -10.37
N LEU A 51 2.18 5.78 -9.44
CA LEU A 51 2.85 4.78 -8.60
C LEU A 51 1.86 4.03 -7.71
N GLY A 52 0.89 4.74 -7.12
CA GLY A 52 -0.18 4.13 -6.33
C GLY A 52 -0.98 3.10 -7.12
N LEU A 53 -1.43 3.46 -8.34
CA LEU A 53 -2.14 2.51 -9.20
C LEU A 53 -1.24 1.35 -9.66
N THR A 54 0.04 1.61 -9.93
CA THR A 54 1.03 0.58 -10.27
C THR A 54 1.18 -0.44 -9.15
N ALA A 55 1.26 0.01 -7.89
CA ALA A 55 1.34 -0.87 -6.74
C ALA A 55 0.05 -1.66 -6.46
N ASP A 56 -1.10 -0.99 -6.57
CA ASP A 56 -2.40 -1.56 -6.20
C ASP A 56 -2.90 -2.56 -7.27
N ALA A 57 -2.67 -2.29 -8.55
CA ALA A 57 -3.24 -3.05 -9.68
C ALA A 57 -2.22 -3.62 -10.67
N GLY A 58 -0.94 -3.26 -10.57
CA GLY A 58 0.09 -3.70 -11.51
C GLY A 58 0.45 -5.18 -11.37
N LEU A 59 0.83 -5.79 -12.49
CA LEU A 59 1.28 -7.18 -12.54
C LEU A 59 2.70 -7.33 -11.98
N ASP A 60 3.22 -8.55 -11.84
CA ASP A 60 4.60 -8.80 -11.37
C ASP A 60 5.64 -7.95 -12.12
N THR A 61 5.51 -7.81 -13.45
CA THR A 61 6.40 -6.96 -14.27
C THR A 61 6.33 -5.47 -13.94
N ASP A 62 5.21 -4.99 -13.38
CA ASP A 62 5.04 -3.61 -12.92
C ASP A 62 5.59 -3.41 -11.51
N LEU A 63 5.59 -4.47 -10.69
CA LEU A 63 6.29 -4.46 -9.41
C LEU A 63 7.81 -4.56 -9.58
N ASP A 64 8.31 -5.27 -10.60
CA ASP A 64 9.72 -5.25 -10.99
C ASP A 64 10.19 -3.81 -11.26
N PHE A 65 9.36 -3.01 -11.92
CA PHE A 65 9.65 -1.60 -12.14
C PHE A 65 9.73 -0.79 -10.83
N LEU A 66 8.91 -1.11 -9.81
CA LEU A 66 9.06 -0.48 -8.50
C LEU A 66 10.40 -0.84 -7.85
N ALA A 67 10.83 -2.11 -7.96
CA ALA A 67 12.13 -2.55 -7.47
C ALA A 67 13.28 -1.85 -8.20
N GLU A 68 13.20 -1.69 -9.53
CA GLU A 68 14.16 -0.90 -10.32
C GLU A 68 14.24 0.55 -9.83
N LEU A 69 13.10 1.22 -9.62
CA LEU A 69 13.08 2.60 -9.11
C LEU A 69 13.68 2.73 -7.71
N MET A 70 13.52 1.73 -6.84
CA MET A 70 14.14 1.72 -5.51
C MET A 70 15.66 1.68 -5.59
N ILE A 71 16.23 0.97 -6.56
CA ILE A 71 17.68 0.82 -6.69
C ILE A 71 18.27 1.97 -7.52
N ASP A 72 17.78 2.13 -8.74
CA ASP A 72 18.39 2.97 -9.77
C ASP A 72 17.74 4.36 -9.90
N GLY A 73 16.58 4.57 -9.27
CA GLY A 73 15.86 5.84 -9.32
C GLY A 73 16.57 6.97 -8.55
N PRO A 74 16.30 8.24 -8.91
CA PRO A 74 16.69 9.38 -8.07
C PRO A 74 15.99 9.30 -6.71
N ASP A 75 16.58 9.92 -5.68
CA ASP A 75 16.13 9.79 -4.28
C ASP A 75 14.63 9.99 -4.08
N TYR A 76 14.01 10.98 -4.75
CA TYR A 76 12.57 11.22 -4.63
C TYR A 76 11.73 10.06 -5.19
N LEU A 77 12.10 9.49 -6.34
CA LEU A 77 11.40 8.31 -6.90
C LEU A 77 11.70 7.06 -6.09
N ARG A 78 12.89 6.92 -5.53
CA ARG A 78 13.24 5.82 -4.63
C ARG A 78 12.31 5.81 -3.40
N ILE A 79 12.09 6.98 -2.78
CA ILE A 79 11.19 7.13 -1.63
C ILE A 79 9.73 6.85 -2.03
N GLU A 80 9.26 7.42 -3.13
CA GLU A 80 7.89 7.18 -3.63
C GLU A 80 7.66 5.72 -4.05
N ALA A 81 8.68 5.05 -4.61
CA ALA A 81 8.61 3.63 -4.95
C ALA A 81 8.54 2.75 -3.68
N CYS A 82 9.27 3.08 -2.61
CA CYS A 82 9.12 2.43 -1.31
C CYS A 82 7.71 2.59 -0.74
N LEU A 83 7.12 3.79 -0.84
CA LEU A 83 5.74 4.04 -0.44
C LEU A 83 4.74 3.22 -1.28
N ALA A 84 4.96 3.15 -2.59
CA ALA A 84 4.16 2.32 -3.49
C ALA A 84 4.28 0.83 -3.14
N ALA A 85 5.48 0.33 -2.84
CA ALA A 85 5.68 -1.04 -2.43
C ALA A 85 4.92 -1.39 -1.13
N GLN A 86 4.83 -0.46 -0.17
CA GLN A 86 3.96 -0.60 0.99
C GLN A 86 2.49 -0.83 0.59
N TRP A 87 1.98 -0.09 -0.40
CA TRP A 87 0.61 -0.26 -0.88
C TRP A 87 0.37 -1.64 -1.50
N SER A 88 1.31 -2.11 -2.32
CA SER A 88 1.25 -3.48 -2.86
C SER A 88 1.28 -4.52 -1.73
N GLY A 89 2.05 -4.24 -0.68
CA GLY A 89 2.31 -5.14 0.45
C GLY A 89 3.10 -6.39 0.09
N VAL A 90 3.67 -6.49 -1.11
CA VAL A 90 4.28 -7.73 -1.57
C VAL A 90 5.61 -7.98 -0.86
N LEU A 91 5.73 -9.16 -0.24
CA LEU A 91 6.86 -9.49 0.65
C LEU A 91 8.22 -9.40 -0.06
N TRP A 92 8.32 -9.83 -1.33
CA TRP A 92 9.59 -9.84 -2.07
C TRP A 92 10.15 -8.45 -2.39
N LEU A 93 9.36 -7.37 -2.29
CA LEU A 93 9.83 -6.00 -2.53
C LEU A 93 10.64 -5.43 -1.34
N ILE A 94 10.49 -5.99 -0.14
CA ILE A 94 11.08 -5.43 1.09
C ILE A 94 12.61 -5.37 1.07
N PRO A 95 13.36 -6.37 0.56
CA PRO A 95 14.81 -6.25 0.42
C PRO A 95 15.24 -5.04 -0.42
N PHE A 96 14.47 -4.66 -1.44
CA PHE A 96 14.74 -3.47 -2.25
C PHE A 96 14.47 -2.18 -1.46
N MET A 97 13.47 -2.17 -0.58
CA MET A 97 13.23 -1.05 0.33
C MET A 97 14.38 -0.87 1.33
N VAL A 98 14.96 -1.96 1.84
CA VAL A 98 16.13 -1.92 2.74
C VAL A 98 17.35 -1.35 2.01
N GLU A 99 17.59 -1.77 0.78
CA GLU A 99 18.69 -1.24 -0.03
C GLU A 99 18.46 0.24 -0.39
N ALA A 100 17.24 0.61 -0.76
CA ALA A 100 16.86 1.99 -0.99
C ALA A 100 17.14 2.88 0.24
N ARG A 101 16.73 2.43 1.44
CA ARG A 101 17.02 3.12 2.69
C ARG A 101 18.51 3.36 2.87
N ARG A 102 19.35 2.36 2.59
CA ARG A 102 20.82 2.43 2.71
C ARG A 102 21.44 3.50 1.81
N MET A 103 20.86 3.69 0.63
CA MET A 103 21.37 4.63 -0.39
C MET A 103 20.98 6.09 -0.11
N LEU A 104 19.99 6.35 0.76
CA LEU A 104 19.52 7.70 1.07
C LEU A 104 20.46 8.37 2.09
N GLU A 105 20.92 9.58 1.79
CA GLU A 105 21.82 10.33 2.68
C GLU A 105 21.09 11.02 3.83
N ARG A 106 19.87 11.51 3.58
CA ARG A 106 19.09 12.27 4.55
C ARG A 106 18.38 11.34 5.52
N ARG A 107 18.59 11.57 6.83
CA ARG A 107 17.94 10.78 7.89
C ARG A 107 16.41 10.78 7.78
N ALA A 108 15.81 11.93 7.48
CA ALA A 108 14.35 12.03 7.31
C ALA A 108 13.82 11.13 6.17
N ASP A 109 14.61 10.97 5.10
CA ASP A 109 14.22 10.14 3.95
C ASP A 109 14.40 8.65 4.29
N GLN A 110 15.45 8.31 5.05
CA GLN A 110 15.62 6.96 5.63
C GLN A 110 14.45 6.61 6.56
N GLU A 111 14.04 7.53 7.44
CA GLU A 111 12.91 7.35 8.36
C GLU A 111 11.59 7.14 7.62
N ALA A 112 11.37 7.85 6.50
CA ALA A 112 10.20 7.62 5.65
C ALA A 112 10.17 6.18 5.10
N VAL A 113 11.32 5.65 4.67
CA VAL A 113 11.41 4.26 4.20
C VAL A 113 11.29 3.26 5.36
N GLU A 114 11.88 3.55 6.52
CA GLU A 114 11.72 2.73 7.74
C GLU A 114 10.25 2.63 8.17
N ALA A 115 9.50 3.73 8.10
CA ALA A 115 8.07 3.74 8.40
C ALA A 115 7.31 2.80 7.44
N ASN A 116 7.67 2.83 6.15
CA ASN A 116 7.07 1.94 5.16
C ASN A 116 7.36 0.45 5.44
N ILE A 117 8.61 0.12 5.83
CA ILE A 117 9.00 -1.24 6.21
C ILE A 117 8.27 -1.68 7.49
N SER A 118 8.21 -0.81 8.49
CA SER A 118 7.52 -1.03 9.77
C SER A 118 6.04 -1.33 9.55
N ASN A 119 5.34 -0.53 8.74
CA ASN A 119 3.93 -0.75 8.41
C ASN A 119 3.64 -2.13 7.78
N LEU A 120 4.63 -2.71 7.08
CA LEU A 120 4.52 -4.05 6.51
C LEU A 120 4.86 -5.14 7.51
N LEU A 121 5.95 -5.01 8.27
CA LEU A 121 6.55 -6.10 9.04
C LEU A 121 6.15 -6.13 10.52
N ASP A 122 5.91 -4.97 11.12
CA ASP A 122 5.63 -4.85 12.54
C ASP A 122 4.18 -5.25 12.86
N PRO A 123 3.94 -6.02 13.95
CA PRO A 123 2.60 -6.36 14.36
C PRO A 123 1.74 -5.13 14.69
N VAL A 124 0.49 -5.16 14.25
CA VAL A 124 -0.50 -4.13 14.63
C VAL A 124 -0.62 -4.02 16.16
N GLY A 125 -0.43 -2.80 16.68
CA GLY A 125 -0.60 -2.47 18.10
C GLY A 125 0.59 -2.81 19.01
N GLY A 126 1.72 -3.27 18.44
CA GLY A 126 2.99 -3.40 19.12
C GLY A 126 3.84 -2.13 19.04
N GLN A 127 4.97 -2.10 19.78
CA GLN A 127 6.04 -1.15 19.47
C GLN A 127 6.69 -1.55 18.15
N PRO A 128 7.03 -0.60 17.27
CA PRO A 128 7.67 -0.93 16.00
C PRO A 128 9.10 -1.42 16.24
N ASP A 129 9.45 -2.56 15.66
CA ASP A 129 10.81 -3.11 15.72
C ASP A 129 11.69 -2.51 14.62
N PHE A 130 11.10 -1.98 13.53
CA PHE A 130 11.84 -1.52 12.35
C PHE A 130 11.83 0.00 12.13
N TYR A 131 11.04 0.77 12.88
CA TYR A 131 11.06 2.23 12.83
C TYR A 131 11.81 2.77 14.04
N ASP A 132 12.77 3.68 13.81
CA ASP A 132 13.58 4.29 14.88
C ASP A 132 14.23 3.25 15.82
N SER A 133 14.59 2.09 15.26
CA SER A 133 15.07 0.92 16.01
C SER A 133 16.41 1.13 16.73
N GLY A 134 17.17 2.17 16.36
CA GLY A 134 18.53 2.41 16.83
C GLY A 134 19.56 1.34 16.41
N LEU A 135 19.16 0.38 15.56
CA LEU A 135 20.03 -0.69 15.08
C LEU A 135 21.12 -0.16 14.13
N SER A 136 22.29 -0.82 14.14
CA SER A 136 23.29 -0.61 13.10
C SER A 136 22.75 -1.07 11.74
N GLU A 137 23.33 -0.59 10.64
CA GLU A 137 22.88 -0.96 9.30
C GLU A 137 22.89 -2.48 9.06
N GLY A 138 23.95 -3.17 9.51
CA GLY A 138 24.07 -4.62 9.41
C GLY A 138 23.03 -5.36 10.26
N ASP A 139 22.79 -4.88 11.49
CA ASP A 139 21.81 -5.49 12.39
C ASP A 139 20.38 -5.26 11.90
N TYR A 140 20.09 -4.08 11.36
CA TYR A 140 18.80 -3.75 10.75
C TYR A 140 18.48 -4.69 9.59
N ARG A 141 19.44 -4.88 8.67
CA ARG A 141 19.29 -5.81 7.55
C ARG A 141 19.09 -7.24 8.03
N ALA A 142 19.88 -7.70 9.01
CA ALA A 142 19.74 -9.03 9.57
C ALA A 142 18.37 -9.25 10.26
N ALA A 143 17.86 -8.24 10.97
CA ALA A 143 16.54 -8.28 11.60
C ALA A 143 15.42 -8.39 10.55
N VAL A 144 15.48 -7.59 9.48
CA VAL A 144 14.54 -7.66 8.36
C VAL A 144 14.62 -9.02 7.67
N ASP A 145 15.81 -9.49 7.32
CA ASP A 145 16.02 -10.80 6.66
C ASP A 145 15.45 -11.95 7.49
N SER A 146 15.68 -11.93 8.81
CA SER A 146 15.10 -12.90 9.75
C SER A 146 13.57 -12.86 9.75
N ARG A 147 12.99 -11.66 9.77
CA ARG A 147 11.53 -11.48 9.73
C ARG A 147 10.92 -11.96 8.41
N LEU A 148 11.56 -11.64 7.28
CA LEU A 148 11.15 -12.11 5.95
C LEU A 148 11.22 -13.63 5.85
N ALA A 149 12.30 -14.25 6.36
CA ALA A 149 12.43 -15.70 6.39
C ALA A 149 11.31 -16.36 7.22
N ASN A 150 10.96 -15.79 8.37
CA ASN A 150 9.86 -16.28 9.20
C ASN A 150 8.51 -16.23 8.47
N LEU A 151 8.21 -15.11 7.81
CA LEU A 151 6.96 -14.95 7.03
C LEU A 151 6.93 -15.89 5.82
N LYS A 152 8.02 -15.99 5.06
CA LYS A 152 8.13 -16.89 3.93
C LYS A 152 7.96 -18.36 4.34
N ASN A 153 8.58 -18.77 5.44
CA ASN A 153 8.45 -20.13 5.97
C ASN A 153 7.02 -20.44 6.44
N ALA A 154 6.32 -19.45 7.01
CA ALA A 154 4.95 -19.63 7.48
C ALA A 154 3.93 -19.74 6.34
N HIS A 155 4.21 -19.15 5.17
CA HIS A 155 3.22 -18.98 4.08
C HIS A 155 3.62 -19.64 2.76
N GLY A 156 4.85 -20.16 2.64
CA GLY A 156 5.30 -20.97 1.50
C GLY A 156 5.73 -20.20 0.26
N ASN A 157 5.54 -18.88 0.19
CA ASN A 157 6.08 -18.02 -0.87
C ASN A 157 6.22 -16.56 -0.39
N ASP A 158 6.88 -15.74 -1.19
CA ASP A 158 7.14 -14.31 -0.96
C ASP A 158 6.36 -13.37 -1.91
N ARG A 159 5.40 -13.92 -2.66
CA ARG A 159 4.46 -13.15 -3.50
C ARG A 159 3.20 -12.70 -2.75
N ILE A 160 3.04 -13.14 -1.50
CA ILE A 160 1.91 -12.74 -0.67
C ILE A 160 1.94 -11.24 -0.37
N SER A 161 0.74 -10.64 -0.34
CA SER A 161 0.53 -9.32 0.23
C SER A 161 0.44 -9.41 1.75
N ILE A 162 1.20 -8.56 2.44
CA ILE A 162 1.24 -8.43 3.89
C ILE A 162 0.91 -7.00 4.32
N LEU A 163 0.44 -6.87 5.55
CA LEU A 163 0.27 -5.60 6.24
C LEU A 163 0.29 -5.86 7.75
N GLY A 164 1.02 -5.04 8.51
CA GLY A 164 1.06 -5.18 9.96
C GLY A 164 1.59 -6.55 10.42
N GLY A 165 2.59 -7.08 9.72
CA GLY A 165 3.28 -8.31 10.06
C GLY A 165 2.52 -9.61 9.78
N LEU A 166 1.41 -9.55 9.04
CA LEU A 166 0.57 -10.69 8.69
C LEU A 166 0.15 -10.64 7.21
N PRO A 167 -0.14 -11.79 6.59
CA PRO A 167 -0.85 -11.80 5.31
C PRO A 167 -2.15 -11.01 5.40
N VAL A 168 -2.43 -10.29 4.33
CA VAL A 168 -3.64 -9.47 4.24
C VAL A 168 -4.87 -10.37 4.29
N ASP A 169 -5.74 -10.11 5.24
CA ASP A 169 -7.06 -10.75 5.41
C ASP A 169 -8.09 -9.62 5.55
N MET A 170 -8.90 -9.41 4.51
CA MET A 170 -9.87 -8.31 4.49
C MET A 170 -10.95 -8.42 5.56
N ASN A 171 -11.35 -9.63 5.95
CA ASN A 171 -12.36 -9.79 6.99
C ASN A 171 -11.77 -9.42 8.35
N LYS A 172 -10.53 -9.84 8.61
CA LYS A 172 -9.80 -9.44 9.82
C LYS A 172 -9.51 -7.94 9.84
N GLN A 173 -9.16 -7.36 8.70
CA GLN A 173 -8.89 -5.93 8.59
C GLN A 173 -10.15 -5.07 8.80
N ALA A 174 -11.27 -5.41 8.16
CA ALA A 174 -12.55 -4.74 8.39
C ALA A 174 -12.97 -4.80 9.86
N TRP A 175 -12.75 -5.95 10.52
CA TRP A 175 -12.96 -6.09 11.95
C TRP A 175 -12.05 -5.19 12.79
N PHE A 176 -10.74 -5.12 12.47
CA PHE A 176 -9.81 -4.22 13.16
C PHE A 176 -10.20 -2.75 13.01
N MET A 177 -10.56 -2.33 11.79
CA MET A 177 -11.07 -0.98 11.54
C MET A 177 -12.32 -0.71 12.37
N ARG A 178 -13.28 -1.65 12.38
CA ARG A 178 -14.54 -1.48 13.13
C ARG A 178 -14.31 -1.41 14.64
N LYS A 179 -13.37 -2.22 15.16
CA LYS A 179 -12.95 -2.21 16.55
C LYS A 179 -12.26 -0.90 16.93
N ALA A 180 -11.45 -0.32 16.05
CA ALA A 180 -10.78 0.96 16.28
C ALA A 180 -11.78 2.13 16.42
N LEU A 181 -12.97 2.01 15.83
CA LEU A 181 -14.04 3.00 15.91
C LEU A 181 -14.96 2.83 17.12
N ALA A 182 -14.84 1.72 17.88
CA ALA A 182 -15.66 1.51 19.05
C ALA A 182 -15.28 2.53 20.14
N PRO A 183 -16.26 3.14 20.84
CA PRO A 183 -15.97 4.03 21.96
C PRO A 183 -15.21 3.25 23.03
N LYS A 184 -13.95 3.60 23.25
CA LYS A 184 -13.20 3.08 24.40
C LYS A 184 -13.46 4.01 25.58
N ASN A 185 -13.66 3.43 26.76
CA ASN A 185 -13.64 4.19 28.00
C ASN A 185 -12.23 4.78 28.16
N THR A 186 -12.09 6.07 27.83
CA THR A 186 -10.98 6.98 28.19
C THR A 186 -9.55 6.55 27.83
N ASP A 187 -8.84 7.45 27.14
CA ASP A 187 -7.37 7.53 26.94
C ASP A 187 -6.65 6.57 25.97
N GLU A 188 -7.32 5.59 25.36
CA GLU A 188 -6.67 4.82 24.28
C GLU A 188 -6.68 5.59 22.95
N TRP A 189 -5.52 6.11 22.56
CA TRP A 189 -5.26 6.74 21.26
C TRP A 189 -5.64 5.81 20.12
N ILE A 190 -6.45 6.28 19.17
CA ILE A 190 -6.63 5.60 17.89
C ILE A 190 -5.32 5.80 17.13
N ASP A 191 -4.67 4.70 16.74
CA ASP A 191 -3.57 4.73 15.79
C ASP A 191 -4.10 5.19 14.43
N TRP A 192 -4.15 6.51 14.25
CA TRP A 192 -4.67 7.15 13.05
C TRP A 192 -3.85 6.82 11.82
N SER A 193 -2.53 6.65 11.98
CA SER A 193 -1.66 6.15 10.92
C SER A 193 -2.08 4.76 10.47
N GLY A 194 -2.24 3.81 11.39
CA GLY A 194 -2.72 2.46 11.10
C GLY A 194 -4.10 2.46 10.44
N PHE A 195 -5.03 3.29 10.94
CA PHE A 195 -6.38 3.38 10.38
C PHE A 195 -6.39 3.85 8.92
N LEU A 196 -5.57 4.83 8.55
CA LEU A 196 -5.48 5.31 7.16
C LEU A 196 -4.94 4.24 6.21
N LEU A 197 -3.93 3.47 6.65
CA LEU A 197 -3.40 2.33 5.89
C LEU A 197 -4.48 1.26 5.67
N TRP A 198 -5.20 0.88 6.73
CA TRP A 198 -6.29 -0.09 6.63
C TRP A 198 -7.43 0.43 5.77
N ARG A 199 -7.80 1.71 5.88
CA ARG A 199 -8.85 2.30 5.05
C ARG A 199 -8.49 2.25 3.58
N ARG A 200 -7.28 2.66 3.20
CA ARG A 200 -6.83 2.59 1.79
C ARG A 200 -6.88 1.15 1.28
N LYS A 201 -6.24 0.22 1.99
CA LYS A 201 -6.15 -1.18 1.58
C LYS A 201 -7.54 -1.83 1.47
N PHE A 202 -8.45 -1.52 2.40
CA PHE A 202 -9.84 -1.97 2.36
C PHE A 202 -10.60 -1.45 1.13
N GLU A 203 -10.55 -0.15 0.84
CA GLU A 203 -11.21 0.43 -0.34
C GLU A 203 -10.64 -0.14 -1.63
N VAL A 204 -9.32 -0.24 -1.74
CA VAL A 204 -8.64 -0.81 -2.92
C VAL A 204 -9.03 -2.27 -3.14
N TYR A 205 -9.04 -3.10 -2.10
CA TYR A 205 -9.31 -4.53 -2.26
C TYR A 205 -10.79 -4.81 -2.55
N THR A 206 -11.69 -4.12 -1.85
CA THR A 206 -13.13 -4.42 -1.87
C THR A 206 -13.90 -3.62 -2.91
N GLY A 207 -13.35 -2.50 -3.37
CA GLY A 207 -14.06 -1.51 -4.18
C GLY A 207 -15.16 -0.75 -3.43
N VAL A 208 -15.29 -0.94 -2.10
CA VAL A 208 -16.27 -0.23 -1.27
C VAL A 208 -15.85 1.22 -1.12
N ASP A 209 -16.73 2.13 -1.56
CA ASP A 209 -16.51 3.57 -1.45
C ASP A 209 -16.46 4.02 0.01
N CYS A 210 -15.27 4.44 0.44
CA CYS A 210 -15.02 4.94 1.78
C CYS A 210 -15.01 6.49 1.82
N SER A 211 -15.55 7.19 0.82
CA SER A 211 -15.64 8.66 0.79
C SER A 211 -16.48 9.21 1.94
N SER A 212 -17.55 8.50 2.33
CA SER A 212 -18.45 8.88 3.42
C SER A 212 -17.79 8.89 4.81
N PHE A 213 -16.56 8.36 4.92
CA PHE A 213 -15.75 8.42 6.13
C PHE A 213 -15.30 9.84 6.43
N TYR A 214 -15.39 10.76 5.46
CA TYR A 214 -14.97 12.14 5.61
C TYR A 214 -16.12 13.09 5.26
N GLY A 215 -16.29 14.12 6.06
CA GLY A 215 -17.26 15.19 5.82
C GLY A 215 -16.79 16.15 4.73
N LYS A 216 -17.61 17.17 4.43
CA LYS A 216 -17.30 18.18 3.39
C LYS A 216 -15.98 18.92 3.59
N ASN A 217 -15.49 19.01 4.83
CA ASN A 217 -14.24 19.69 5.17
C ASN A 217 -13.05 18.71 5.36
N GLY A 218 -13.24 17.43 5.06
CA GLY A 218 -12.26 16.38 5.34
C GLY A 218 -12.29 15.86 6.78
N ASP A 219 -13.21 16.33 7.61
CA ASP A 219 -13.36 15.87 9.00
C ASP A 219 -13.78 14.41 9.03
N PHE A 220 -13.02 13.56 9.73
CA PHE A 220 -13.33 12.14 9.86
C PHE A 220 -14.66 11.92 10.59
N GLN A 221 -15.50 11.04 10.03
CA GLN A 221 -16.86 10.71 10.48
C GLN A 221 -16.91 9.26 10.97
N PRO A 222 -16.54 8.97 12.23
CA PRO A 222 -16.41 7.61 12.74
C PRO A 222 -17.72 6.81 12.68
N LEU A 223 -18.87 7.48 12.84
CA LEU A 223 -20.18 6.83 12.74
C LEU A 223 -20.49 6.37 11.30
N ASN A 224 -20.17 7.20 10.30
CA ASN A 224 -20.35 6.82 8.90
C ASN A 224 -19.42 5.66 8.53
N ALA A 225 -18.16 5.72 8.96
CA ALA A 225 -17.20 4.65 8.77
C ALA A 225 -17.68 3.34 9.40
N ALA A 226 -18.23 3.40 10.61
CA ALA A 226 -18.81 2.23 11.29
C ALA A 226 -19.99 1.62 10.51
N VAL A 227 -20.88 2.44 9.96
CA VAL A 227 -22.02 1.97 9.14
C VAL A 227 -21.55 1.21 7.90
N VAL A 228 -20.57 1.75 7.17
CA VAL A 228 -20.03 1.09 5.97
C VAL A 228 -19.36 -0.23 6.33
N LEU A 229 -18.58 -0.27 7.41
CA LEU A 229 -17.92 -1.48 7.88
C LEU A 229 -18.93 -2.53 8.38
N ASP A 230 -19.98 -2.12 9.10
CA ASP A 230 -21.05 -3.01 9.56
C ASP A 230 -21.81 -3.63 8.36
N GLN A 231 -22.07 -2.85 7.31
CA GLN A 231 -22.67 -3.35 6.07
C GLN A 231 -21.77 -4.36 5.36
N TYR A 232 -20.47 -4.06 5.22
CA TYR A 232 -19.52 -5.00 4.64
C TYR A 232 -19.44 -6.29 5.46
N MET A 233 -19.31 -6.19 6.79
CA MET A 233 -19.20 -7.34 7.69
C MET A 233 -20.46 -8.20 7.74
N ALA A 234 -21.64 -7.65 7.45
CA ALA A 234 -22.89 -8.40 7.36
C ALA A 234 -22.96 -9.30 6.11
N SER A 235 -22.23 -8.95 5.04
CA SER A 235 -22.15 -9.73 3.81
C SER A 235 -20.76 -9.61 3.19
N PRO A 236 -19.73 -10.21 3.82
CA PRO A 236 -18.35 -10.03 3.40
C PRO A 236 -18.10 -10.66 2.03
N GLN A 237 -17.28 -9.99 1.22
CA GLN A 237 -16.76 -10.57 -0.01
C GLN A 237 -15.69 -11.63 0.33
N HIS A 238 -15.49 -12.60 -0.56
CA HIS A 238 -14.49 -13.65 -0.37
C HIS A 238 -13.16 -13.24 -0.99
N PHE A 239 -12.10 -13.28 -0.18
CA PHE A 239 -10.73 -13.01 -0.59
C PHE A 239 -9.82 -14.10 -0.07
N GLU A 240 -8.85 -14.50 -0.88
CA GLU A 240 -7.77 -15.37 -0.44
C GLU A 240 -6.79 -14.58 0.43
N VAL A 241 -6.43 -15.17 1.57
CA VAL A 241 -5.49 -14.56 2.51
C VAL A 241 -4.12 -14.40 1.84
N GLY A 242 -3.60 -13.17 1.87
CA GLY A 242 -2.35 -12.81 1.21
C GLY A 242 -2.45 -12.61 -0.31
N GLY A 243 -3.63 -12.78 -0.92
CA GLY A 243 -3.84 -12.42 -2.31
C GLY A 243 -3.85 -10.90 -2.51
N ARG A 244 -3.47 -10.44 -3.70
CA ARG A 244 -3.61 -9.03 -4.10
C ARG A 244 -4.93 -8.84 -4.82
N TYR A 245 -5.69 -7.83 -4.42
CA TYR A 245 -6.99 -7.54 -5.03
C TYR A 245 -7.12 -6.07 -5.38
N PHE A 246 -7.84 -5.81 -6.47
CA PHE A 246 -8.21 -4.48 -6.92
C PHE A 246 -9.69 -4.45 -7.30
N PHE A 247 -10.48 -3.70 -6.54
CA PHE A 247 -11.93 -3.54 -6.71
C PHE A 247 -12.68 -4.86 -6.82
N GLY A 248 -12.36 -5.81 -5.92
CA GLY A 248 -12.99 -7.14 -5.85
C GLY A 248 -12.36 -8.18 -6.79
N ASN A 249 -11.43 -7.80 -7.66
CA ASN A 249 -10.81 -8.71 -8.63
C ASN A 249 -9.40 -9.10 -8.18
N LEU A 250 -9.06 -10.38 -8.31
CA LEU A 250 -7.70 -10.87 -8.03
C LEU A 250 -6.73 -10.27 -9.06
N VAL A 251 -5.65 -9.65 -8.57
CA VAL A 251 -4.51 -9.22 -9.39
C VAL A 251 -3.59 -10.43 -9.56
N PRO A 252 -3.38 -10.91 -10.81
CA PRO A 252 -2.57 -12.11 -11.08
C PRO A 252 -1.09 -11.95 -10.70
#